data_AF-A0A7Y0U2I5-F1
#
_entry.id   AF-A0A7Y0U2I5-F1
#
_cell.length_a   1.000
_cell.length_b   1.000
_cell.length_c   1.000
_cell.angle_alpha   90.00
_cell.angle_beta   90.00
_cell.angle_gamma   90.00
#
_symmetry.space_group_name_H-M   'P 1'
#
loop_
_entity.id
_entity.type
_entity.pdbx_description
1 polymer ?
#
loop_
_entity_poly.entity_id
_entity_poly.type
_entity_poly.pdbx_seq_one_letter_code
_entity_poly.pdbx_strand_id
1 'polypeptide(L)'
;MNELEQYRNELKKRQALTLIFVILGLAFSALGNVFLRANVAGTPIVNIITVAGIIFELICVGYMGVNLGKMRNDEILQAAYIRENDEREAAIRMKSGRPVITVLSMVLVGASLIVGAFSITAFITLQSAAAFQLIATFALTGYWSHKL
;
A
#
# COMPACT_ATOMS: atom_id res chain seq x y z
N MET A 1 -29.71 -1.45 -9.05
CA MET A 1 -28.62 -2.10 -8.29
C MET A 1 -28.58 -1.45 -6.93
N ASN A 2 -28.56 -2.23 -5.85
CA ASN A 2 -28.54 -1.70 -4.48
C ASN A 2 -27.23 -0.89 -4.27
N GLU A 3 -27.28 0.28 -3.62
CA GLU A 3 -26.10 1.11 -3.37
C GLU A 3 -24.97 0.33 -2.67
N LEU A 4 -25.37 -0.57 -1.75
CA LEU A 4 -24.45 -1.45 -1.04
C LEU A 4 -23.76 -2.48 -1.96
N GLU A 5 -24.45 -2.97 -2.99
CA GLU A 5 -23.86 -3.85 -4.00
C GLU A 5 -22.89 -3.11 -4.93
N GLN A 6 -23.18 -1.85 -5.26
CA GLN A 6 -22.26 -1.00 -6.00
C GLN A 6 -20.96 -0.80 -5.22
N TYR A 7 -21.07 -0.48 -3.93
CA TYR A 7 -19.91 -0.32 -3.04
C TYR A 7 -19.10 -1.61 -2.88
N ARG A 8 -19.78 -2.76 -2.76
CA ARG A 8 -19.14 -4.08 -2.78
C ARG A 8 -18.33 -4.31 -4.06
N ASN A 9 -18.87 -3.93 -5.22
CA ASN A 9 -18.14 -4.02 -6.49
C ASN A 9 -16.96 -3.05 -6.57
N GLU A 10 -17.04 -1.88 -5.95
CA GLU A 10 -15.91 -0.97 -5.82
C GLU A 10 -14.80 -1.55 -4.94
N LEU A 11 -15.15 -2.15 -3.79
CA LEU A 11 -14.19 -2.86 -2.94
C LEU A 11 -13.52 -4.01 -3.70
N LYS A 12 -14.24 -4.74 -4.56
CA LYS A 12 -13.64 -5.76 -5.45
C LYS A 12 -12.62 -5.18 -6.42
N LYS A 13 -12.84 -3.97 -6.97
CA LYS A 13 -11.85 -3.30 -7.83
C LYS A 13 -10.60 -2.92 -7.03
N ARG A 14 -10.77 -2.36 -5.83
CA ARG A 14 -9.65 -2.04 -4.90
C ARG A 14 -8.89 -3.29 -4.48
N GLN A 15 -9.61 -4.39 -4.27
CA GLN A 15 -9.06 -5.71 -4.00
C GLN A 15 -8.22 -6.23 -5.17
N ALA A 16 -8.72 -6.11 -6.41
CA ALA A 16 -7.98 -6.50 -7.61
C ALA A 16 -6.67 -5.71 -7.77
N LEU A 17 -6.69 -4.40 -7.50
CA LEU A 17 -5.47 -3.58 -7.50
C LEU A 17 -4.47 -4.05 -6.42
N THR A 18 -4.96 -4.36 -5.22
CA THR A 18 -4.11 -4.89 -4.13
C THR A 18 -3.51 -6.23 -4.50
N LEU A 19 -4.28 -7.11 -5.15
CA LEU A 19 -3.80 -8.40 -5.64
C LEU A 19 -2.68 -8.24 -6.68
N ILE A 20 -2.78 -7.24 -7.57
CA ILE A 20 -1.70 -6.92 -8.51
C ILE A 20 -0.42 -6.57 -7.75
N PHE A 21 -0.50 -5.75 -6.70
CA PHE A 21 0.67 -5.42 -5.87
C PHE A 21 1.27 -6.64 -5.17
N VAL A 22 0.45 -7.55 -4.63
CA VAL A 22 0.91 -8.81 -4.03
C VAL A 22 1.61 -9.70 -5.06
N ILE A 23 1.01 -9.90 -6.24
CA ILE A 23 1.61 -10.76 -7.28
C ILE A 23 2.94 -10.17 -7.74
N LEU A 24 2.98 -8.87 -8.01
CA LEU A 24 4.20 -8.19 -8.44
C LEU A 24 5.26 -8.22 -7.34
N GLY A 25 4.90 -7.91 -6.10
CA GLY A 25 5.85 -7.89 -4.99
C GLY A 25 6.38 -9.29 -4.65
N LEU A 26 5.57 -10.34 -4.74
CA LEU A 26 6.02 -11.73 -4.62
C LEU A 26 6.96 -12.11 -5.76
N ALA A 27 6.62 -11.77 -7.00
CA ALA A 27 7.48 -12.02 -8.15
C ALA A 27 8.83 -11.31 -8.00
N PHE A 28 8.83 -10.03 -7.63
CA PHE A 28 10.06 -9.26 -7.42
C PHE A 28 10.84 -9.75 -6.20
N SER A 29 10.18 -10.12 -5.11
CA SER A 29 10.86 -10.64 -3.93
C SER A 29 11.47 -12.02 -4.18
N ALA A 30 10.77 -12.91 -4.89
CA ALA A 30 11.29 -14.24 -5.21
C ALA A 30 12.42 -14.16 -6.27
N LEU A 31 12.14 -13.56 -7.43
CA LEU A 31 13.11 -13.46 -8.53
C LEU A 31 14.27 -12.55 -8.17
N GLY A 32 13.99 -11.40 -7.56
CA GLY A 32 14.99 -10.43 -7.12
C GLY A 32 15.91 -11.01 -6.06
N ASN A 33 15.41 -11.80 -5.11
CA ASN A 33 16.26 -12.44 -4.10
C ASN A 33 17.14 -13.54 -4.70
N VAL A 34 16.62 -14.35 -5.64
CA VAL A 34 17.44 -15.30 -6.40
C VAL A 34 18.56 -14.56 -7.16
N PHE A 35 18.21 -13.48 -7.85
CA PHE A 35 19.16 -12.66 -8.59
C PHE A 35 20.22 -12.01 -7.68
N LEU A 36 19.80 -11.42 -6.56
CA LEU A 36 20.68 -10.81 -5.57
C LEU A 36 21.63 -11.84 -4.97
N ARG A 37 21.13 -13.01 -4.57
CA ARG A 37 21.97 -14.09 -4.02
C ARG A 37 22.93 -14.68 -5.05
N ALA A 38 22.58 -14.68 -6.34
CA ALA A 38 23.48 -15.14 -7.39
C ALA A 38 24.66 -14.17 -7.64
N ASN A 39 24.44 -12.85 -7.49
CA ASN A 39 25.44 -11.84 -7.86
C ASN A 39 26.22 -11.24 -6.67
N VAL A 40 25.58 -11.13 -5.50
CA VAL A 40 26.13 -10.42 -4.32
C VAL A 40 25.90 -11.20 -3.02
N ALA A 41 26.03 -12.53 -3.08
CA ALA A 41 25.86 -13.45 -1.97
C ALA A 41 26.63 -13.03 -0.71
N GLY A 42 26.02 -13.21 0.46
CA GLY A 42 26.69 -13.01 1.76
C GLY A 42 26.81 -11.56 2.22
N THR A 43 26.28 -10.60 1.46
CA THR A 43 26.24 -9.19 1.88
C THR A 43 24.99 -8.88 2.72
N PRO A 44 25.08 -8.05 3.78
CA PRO A 44 23.91 -7.67 4.59
C PRO A 44 22.77 -7.04 3.79
N ILE A 45 23.09 -6.39 2.66
CA ILE A 45 22.11 -5.70 1.82
C ILE A 45 21.06 -6.64 1.22
N VAL A 46 21.44 -7.88 0.87
CA VAL A 46 20.47 -8.87 0.36
C VAL A 46 19.40 -9.17 1.42
N ASN A 47 19.80 -9.29 2.69
CA ASN A 47 18.87 -9.52 3.79
C ASN A 47 17.98 -8.30 4.04
N ILE A 48 18.53 -7.08 3.96
CA ILE A 48 17.75 -5.84 4.12
C ILE A 48 16.65 -5.74 3.05
N ILE A 49 17.00 -5.94 1.77
CA ILE A 49 16.03 -5.88 0.67
C ILE A 49 14.99 -7.01 0.80
N THR A 50 15.42 -8.21 1.19
CA THR A 50 14.52 -9.34 1.43
C THR A 50 13.49 -9.03 2.52
N VAL A 51 13.94 -8.51 3.66
CA VAL A 51 13.06 -8.17 4.79
C VAL A 51 12.09 -7.04 4.39
N ALA A 52 12.57 -6.02 3.66
CA ALA A 52 11.71 -4.96 3.15
C ALA A 52 10.61 -5.50 2.22
N GLY A 53 10.94 -6.45 1.34
CA GLY A 53 9.97 -7.14 0.49
C GLY A 53 8.93 -7.93 1.30
N ILE A 54 9.36 -8.68 2.32
CA ILE A 54 8.44 -9.41 3.21
C ILE A 54 7.48 -8.46 3.95
N ILE A 55 7.99 -7.34 4.47
CA ILE A 55 7.16 -6.35 5.16
C ILE A 55 6.13 -5.74 4.20
N PHE A 56 6.55 -5.39 2.98
CA PHE A 56 5.64 -4.90 1.95
C PHE A 56 4.51 -5.90 1.65
N GLU A 57 4.86 -7.18 1.47
CA GLU A 57 3.87 -8.25 1.25
C GLU A 57 2.89 -8.40 2.41
N LEU A 58 3.39 -8.39 3.64
CA LEU A 58 2.53 -8.48 4.83
C LEU A 58 1.54 -7.32 4.92
N ILE A 59 1.96 -6.10 4.55
CA ILE A 59 1.07 -4.93 4.48
C ILE A 59 -0.01 -5.13 3.41
N CYS A 60 0.37 -5.56 2.21
CA CYS A 60 -0.57 -5.79 1.11
C CYS A 60 -1.58 -6.89 1.46
N VAL A 61 -1.12 -8.03 1.99
CA VAL A 61 -1.98 -9.14 2.42
C VAL A 61 -2.88 -8.73 3.59
N GLY A 62 -2.37 -7.96 4.55
CA GLY A 62 -3.17 -7.41 5.66
C GLY A 62 -4.30 -6.51 5.16
N TYR A 63 -4.00 -5.58 4.24
CA TYR A 63 -5.01 -4.72 3.61
C TYR A 63 -6.05 -5.54 2.84
N MET A 64 -5.59 -6.56 2.12
CA MET A 64 -6.44 -7.51 1.39
C MET A 64 -7.40 -8.25 2.33
N GLY A 65 -6.92 -8.69 3.50
CA GLY A 65 -7.71 -9.35 4.54
C GLY A 65 -8.80 -8.43 5.11
N VAL A 66 -8.46 -7.16 5.39
CA VAL A 66 -9.43 -6.15 5.86
C VAL A 66 -10.55 -5.94 4.85
N ASN A 67 -10.22 -5.80 3.56
CA ASN A 67 -11.23 -5.60 2.51
C ASN A 67 -12.12 -6.85 2.33
N LEU A 68 -11.54 -8.05 2.40
CA LEU A 68 -12.31 -9.30 2.39
C LEU A 68 -13.26 -9.40 3.58
N GLY A 69 -12.81 -9.02 4.78
CA GLY A 69 -13.63 -8.95 5.98
C GLY A 69 -14.83 -8.03 5.81
N LYS A 70 -14.60 -6.81 5.30
CA LYS A 70 -15.68 -5.84 4.99
C LYS A 70 -16.68 -6.42 4.00
N MET A 71 -16.22 -7.09 2.95
CA MET A 71 -17.14 -7.68 1.95
C MET A 71 -17.92 -8.88 2.51
N ARG A 72 -17.42 -9.62 3.49
CA ARG A 72 -18.13 -10.82 3.99
C ARG A 72 -19.27 -10.52 4.96
N ASN A 73 -19.26 -9.35 5.60
CA ASN A 73 -20.25 -8.96 6.59
C ASN A 73 -20.98 -7.69 6.15
N ASP A 74 -22.29 -7.78 5.93
CA ASP A 74 -23.10 -6.65 5.43
C ASP A 74 -23.20 -5.49 6.43
N GLU A 75 -23.18 -5.74 7.73
CA GLU A 75 -23.17 -4.67 8.75
C GLU A 75 -21.87 -3.87 8.68
N ILE A 76 -20.73 -4.57 8.55
CA ILE A 76 -19.41 -3.93 8.41
C ILE A 76 -19.31 -3.21 7.06
N LEU A 77 -19.86 -3.80 6.00
CA LEU A 77 -19.89 -3.19 4.68
C LEU A 77 -20.68 -1.89 4.69
N GLN A 78 -21.86 -1.89 5.33
CA GLN A 78 -22.73 -0.73 5.45
C GLN A 78 -22.08 0.35 6.31
N ALA A 79 -21.48 0.00 7.46
CA ALA A 79 -20.75 0.95 8.28
C ALA A 79 -19.58 1.58 7.52
N ALA A 80 -18.86 0.80 6.73
CA ALA A 80 -17.78 1.31 5.87
C ALA A 80 -18.31 2.20 4.75
N TYR A 81 -19.46 1.88 4.14
CA TYR A 81 -20.12 2.70 3.12
C TYR A 81 -20.54 4.06 3.67
N ILE A 82 -21.22 4.07 4.83
CA ILE A 82 -21.64 5.32 5.50
C ILE A 82 -20.43 6.19 5.79
N ARG A 83 -19.36 5.61 6.33
CA ARG A 83 -18.12 6.35 6.62
C ARG A 83 -17.42 6.87 5.38
N GLU A 84 -17.41 6.10 4.29
CA GLU A 84 -16.80 6.57 3.03
C GLU A 84 -17.63 7.67 2.35
N ASN A 85 -18.95 7.67 2.49
CA ASN A 85 -19.81 8.73 1.94
C ASN A 85 -20.05 9.91 2.87
N ASP A 86 -19.54 9.88 4.10
CA ASP A 86 -19.55 11.03 4.99
C ASP A 86 -18.77 12.19 4.33
N GLU A 87 -19.45 13.33 4.19
CA GLU A 87 -18.92 14.53 3.50
C GLU A 87 -17.65 15.06 4.16
N ARG A 88 -17.56 14.99 5.49
CA ARG A 88 -16.40 15.46 6.25
C ARG A 88 -15.20 14.56 5.99
N GLU A 89 -15.39 13.24 6.06
CA GLU A 89 -14.35 12.26 5.73
C GLU A 89 -13.91 12.35 4.26
N ALA A 90 -14.85 12.56 3.33
CA ALA A 90 -14.54 12.79 1.92
C ALA A 90 -13.69 14.05 1.71
N ALA A 91 -14.05 15.17 2.35
CA ALA A 91 -13.30 16.41 2.29
C ALA A 91 -11.88 16.27 2.88
N ILE A 92 -11.72 15.58 4.01
CA ILE A 92 -10.41 15.30 4.60
C ILE A 92 -9.55 14.50 3.62
N ARG A 93 -10.07 13.41 3.03
CA ARG A 93 -9.32 12.56 2.09
C ARG A 93 -8.88 13.32 0.85
N MET A 94 -9.73 14.20 0.30
CA MET A 94 -9.37 15.02 -0.86
C MET A 94 -8.27 16.02 -0.51
N LYS A 95 -8.38 16.73 0.62
CA LYS A 95 -7.42 17.78 1.00
C LYS A 95 -6.09 17.22 1.50
N SER A 96 -6.08 16.05 2.13
CA SER A 96 -4.85 15.39 2.56
C SER A 96 -4.17 14.57 1.46
N GLY A 97 -4.82 14.40 0.31
CA GLY A 97 -4.32 13.58 -0.80
C GLY A 97 -4.20 12.09 -0.46
N ARG A 98 -4.82 11.63 0.65
CA ARG A 98 -4.64 10.27 1.19
C ARG A 98 -4.72 9.15 0.16
N PRO A 99 -5.75 9.06 -0.71
CA PRO A 99 -5.85 7.95 -1.65
C PRO A 99 -4.71 7.93 -2.67
N VAL A 100 -4.36 9.09 -3.25
CA VAL A 100 -3.32 9.18 -4.29
C VAL A 100 -1.93 8.95 -3.71
N ILE A 101 -1.61 9.60 -2.59
CA ILE A 101 -0.28 9.50 -1.99
C ILE A 101 -0.01 8.08 -1.47
N THR A 102 -1.04 7.39 -0.96
CA THR A 102 -0.89 5.98 -0.54
C THR A 102 -0.49 5.09 -1.72
N VAL A 103 -1.14 5.25 -2.88
CA VAL A 103 -0.81 4.49 -4.10
C VAL A 103 0.60 4.84 -4.60
N LEU A 104 0.95 6.12 -4.65
CA LEU A 104 2.30 6.55 -5.06
C LEU A 104 3.39 6.00 -4.12
N SER A 105 3.13 5.97 -2.81
CA SER A 105 4.03 5.41 -1.82
C SER A 105 4.24 3.91 -2.06
N MET A 106 3.17 3.15 -2.33
CA MET A 106 3.27 1.73 -2.67
C MET A 106 4.08 1.48 -3.94
N VAL A 107 3.91 2.33 -4.96
CA VAL A 107 4.71 2.26 -6.20
C VAL A 107 6.19 2.52 -5.91
N LEU A 108 6.52 3.51 -5.08
CA LEU A 108 7.92 3.78 -4.70
C LEU A 108 8.55 2.62 -3.93
N VAL A 109 7.81 2.02 -2.98
CA VAL A 109 8.30 0.84 -2.25
C VAL A 109 8.56 -0.31 -3.21
N GLY A 110 7.61 -0.64 -4.09
CA GLY A 110 7.79 -1.68 -5.10
C GLY A 110 8.97 -1.41 -6.05
N ALA A 111 9.09 -0.18 -6.55
CA ALA A 111 10.21 0.24 -7.41
C ALA A 111 11.56 0.14 -6.69
N SER A 112 11.60 0.46 -5.39
CA SER A 112 12.83 0.35 -4.60
C SER A 112 13.36 -1.08 -4.57
N LEU A 113 12.49 -2.09 -4.47
CA LEU A 113 12.89 -3.51 -4.43
C LEU A 113 13.60 -3.93 -5.72
N ILE A 114 13.20 -3.36 -6.86
CA ILE A 114 13.83 -3.61 -8.15
C ILE A 114 15.18 -2.89 -8.24
N VAL A 115 15.19 -1.60 -7.91
CA VAL A 115 16.39 -0.75 -8.03
C VAL A 115 17.47 -1.13 -7.02
N GLY A 116 17.10 -1.68 -5.87
CA GLY A 116 18.04 -2.12 -4.83
C GLY A 116 19.01 -3.20 -5.27
N ALA A 117 18.68 -3.96 -6.33
CA ALA A 117 19.62 -4.88 -6.95
C ALA A 117 20.80 -4.19 -7.66
N PHE A 118 20.65 -2.90 -8.02
CA PHE A 118 21.63 -2.13 -8.77
C PHE A 118 22.29 -1.03 -7.93
N SER A 119 21.55 -0.41 -7.00
CA SER A 119 22.08 0.66 -6.14
C SER A 119 21.39 0.70 -4.78
N ILE A 120 22.18 0.48 -3.73
CA ILE A 120 21.74 0.63 -2.34
C ILE A 120 21.30 2.06 -2.03
N THR A 121 22.01 3.05 -2.56
CA THR A 121 21.69 4.46 -2.35
C THR A 121 20.31 4.77 -2.92
N ALA A 122 20.03 4.33 -4.16
CA ALA A 122 18.72 4.56 -4.77
C ALA A 122 17.59 3.79 -4.05
N PHE A 123 17.85 2.57 -3.57
CA PHE A 123 16.92 1.84 -2.71
C PHE A 123 16.53 2.64 -1.46
N ILE A 124 17.53 3.11 -0.70
CA ILE A 124 17.29 3.88 0.51
C ILE A 124 16.55 5.17 0.18
N THR A 125 16.94 5.89 -0.88
CA THR A 125 16.28 7.13 -1.29
C THR A 125 14.79 6.91 -1.61
N LEU A 126 14.44 5.87 -2.35
CA LEU A 126 13.04 5.56 -2.70
C LEU A 126 12.23 5.16 -1.46
N GLN A 127 12.81 4.36 -0.55
CA GLN A 127 12.15 3.98 0.70
C GLN A 127 11.94 5.19 1.62
N SER A 128 12.93 6.08 1.73
CA SER A 128 12.82 7.32 2.49
C SER A 128 11.77 8.26 1.90
N ALA A 129 11.70 8.38 0.57
CA ALA A 129 10.69 9.17 -0.11
C ALA A 129 9.27 8.64 0.15
N ALA A 130 9.07 7.31 0.08
CA ALA A 130 7.79 6.69 0.40
C ALA A 130 7.40 6.91 1.87
N ALA A 131 8.34 6.73 2.81
CA ALA A 131 8.10 6.98 4.22
C ALA A 131 7.71 8.44 4.48
N PHE A 132 8.43 9.39 3.88
CA PHE A 132 8.11 10.82 4.00
C PHE A 132 6.72 11.15 3.44
N GLN A 133 6.35 10.60 2.28
CA GLN A 133 5.02 10.76 1.69
C GLN A 133 3.91 10.29 2.65
N LEU A 134 4.06 9.12 3.24
CA LEU A 134 3.08 8.57 4.20
C LEU A 134 2.98 9.43 5.47
N ILE A 135 4.11 9.89 6.01
CA ILE A 135 4.14 10.77 7.19
C ILE A 135 3.45 12.10 6.87
N ALA A 136 3.77 12.70 5.72
CA ALA A 136 3.16 13.96 5.28
C ALA A 136 1.64 13.83 5.11
N THR A 137 1.17 12.75 4.46
CA THR A 137 -0.27 12.45 4.36
C THR A 137 -0.94 12.25 5.71
N PHE A 138 -0.28 11.57 6.64
CA PHE A 138 -0.81 11.37 7.98
C PHE A 138 -0.95 12.70 8.73
N ALA A 139 0.09 13.53 8.69
CA ALA A 139 0.07 14.87 9.28
C ALA A 139 -1.02 15.76 8.67
N LEU A 140 -1.17 15.76 7.34
CA LEU A 140 -2.22 16.51 6.65
C LEU A 140 -3.61 15.99 6.99
N THR A 141 -3.78 14.67 7.13
CA THR A 141 -5.06 14.07 7.54
C THR A 141 -5.43 14.54 8.95
N GLY A 142 -4.49 14.55 9.90
CA GLY A 142 -4.70 15.06 11.25
C GLY A 142 -5.01 16.56 11.27
N TYR A 143 -4.29 17.36 10.48
CA TYR A 143 -4.55 18.80 10.36
C TYR A 143 -5.98 19.08 9.87
N TRP A 144 -6.41 18.43 8.79
CA TRP A 144 -7.74 18.64 8.24
C TRP A 144 -8.85 18.05 9.11
N SER A 145 -8.60 16.99 9.86
CA SER A 145 -9.59 16.43 10.79
C SER A 145 -9.86 17.33 12.01
N HIS A 146 -8.87 18.12 12.44
CA HIS A 146 -9.08 19.12 13.50
C HIS A 146 -9.73 20.41 12.98
N LYS A 147 -9.52 20.73 11.70
CA LYS A 147 -9.98 21.98 11.10
C LYS A 147 -11.42 21.93 10.56
N LEU A 148 -11.86 20.77 10.07
CA LEU A 148 -13.22 20.50 9.57
C LEU A 148 -14.02 19.81 10.66
#